data_AF-A0A285Z109-F1
#
_entry.id   AF-A0A285Z109-F1
#
_cell.length_a   1.000
_cell.length_b   1.000
_cell.length_c   1.000
_cell.angle_alpha   90.00
_cell.angle_beta   90.00
_cell.angle_gamma   90.00
#
_symmetry.space_group_name_H-M   'P 1'
#
loop_
_entity.id
_entity.type
_entity.pdbx_description
1 polymer ?
#
loop_
_entity_poly.entity_id
_entity_poly.type
_entity_poly.pdbx_seq_one_letter_code
_entity_poly.pdbx_strand_id
1 'polypeptide(L)'
;MEVRIIVSGLCLFAPDSGLMHVLMPGSSAPHRHVAILEFDVAHLSQGSTGRARVTAQYSLRDLMVTFPKSTDGSSVTPTLCQQIGNLRAVTGNGVKPGLLQANPSGPLASRVTMQSGKNTLVQVGDACWNVPGLPPQPRRLAHRALWSIPGVVDGALNLAPTRFDGTTPAPISFPPLFPILLPPEDNPNGPPSDVIRLFLHHVPGDDLPPDPATPNRPTTLPYTAPHFPMFYSLFDSPASTPVPELVSETECDLPGACKPIQFAGGSPFTCMLAGTQP
;
A
#
# COMPACT_ATOMS: atom_id res chain seq x y z
N MET A 1 -19.85 6.49 7.32
CA MET A 1 -18.53 7.05 6.96
C MET A 1 -17.77 6.06 6.10
N GLU A 2 -16.86 6.53 5.24
CA GLU A 2 -15.92 5.72 4.45
C GLU A 2 -14.48 5.92 4.97
N VAL A 3 -13.70 4.86 5.08
CA VAL A 3 -12.25 4.94 5.31
C VAL A 3 -11.52 4.71 3.99
N ARG A 4 -10.65 5.64 3.62
CA ARG A 4 -9.83 5.59 2.42
C ARG A 4 -8.36 5.53 2.81
N ILE A 5 -7.67 4.50 2.33
CA ILE A 5 -6.27 4.27 2.62
C ILE A 5 -5.49 4.29 1.32
N ILE A 6 -4.57 5.23 1.21
CA ILE A 6 -3.68 5.38 0.06
C ILE A 6 -2.36 4.75 0.44
N VAL A 7 -2.10 3.56 -0.08
CA VAL A 7 -0.79 2.91 0.08
C VAL A 7 0.12 3.44 -1.02
N SER A 8 1.25 4.01 -0.63
CA SER A 8 2.23 4.65 -1.52
C SER A 8 3.64 4.10 -1.30
N GLY A 9 4.38 3.95 -2.39
CA GLY A 9 5.74 3.45 -2.37
C GLY A 9 5.81 1.94 -2.55
N LEU A 10 6.91 1.33 -2.14
CA LEU A 10 7.17 -0.09 -2.38
C LEU A 10 6.39 -0.96 -1.38
N CYS A 11 5.27 -1.55 -1.77
CA CYS A 11 4.41 -2.30 -0.86
C CYS A 11 4.10 -3.73 -1.40
N LEU A 12 3.87 -4.71 -0.52
CA LEU A 12 3.48 -6.06 -0.93
C LEU A 12 2.11 -6.44 -0.35
N PHE A 13 1.12 -6.54 -1.21
CA PHE A 13 -0.21 -7.07 -0.89
C PHE A 13 -0.17 -8.60 -0.83
N ALA A 14 -0.74 -9.19 0.22
CA ALA A 14 -0.81 -10.63 0.43
C ALA A 14 -2.23 -11.04 0.90
N PRO A 15 -3.05 -11.70 0.06
CA PRO A 15 -4.36 -12.18 0.46
C PRO A 15 -4.24 -13.44 1.31
N ASP A 16 -5.00 -13.51 2.40
CA ASP A 16 -5.05 -14.65 3.30
C ASP A 16 -6.46 -14.86 3.86
N SER A 17 -7.10 -15.98 3.55
CA SER A 17 -8.34 -16.41 4.22
C SER A 17 -9.45 -15.34 4.29
N GLY A 18 -9.58 -14.52 3.24
CA GLY A 18 -10.56 -13.42 3.19
C GLY A 18 -10.08 -12.10 3.81
N LEU A 19 -8.80 -11.98 4.16
CA LEU A 19 -8.11 -10.75 4.57
C LEU A 19 -7.14 -10.30 3.46
N MET A 20 -6.77 -9.02 3.50
CA MET A 20 -5.67 -8.48 2.71
C MET A 20 -4.62 -7.87 3.61
N HIS A 21 -3.39 -8.37 3.54
CA HIS A 21 -2.26 -7.83 4.27
C HIS A 21 -1.41 -6.97 3.36
N VAL A 22 -0.98 -5.80 3.85
CA VAL A 22 0.07 -4.99 3.25
C VAL A 22 1.32 -5.19 4.10
N LEU A 23 2.33 -5.80 3.49
CA LEU A 23 3.58 -6.17 4.12
C LEU A 23 4.67 -5.18 3.75
N MET A 24 5.31 -4.61 4.76
CA MET A 24 6.46 -3.71 4.62
C MET A 24 7.71 -4.44 5.16
N PRO A 25 8.65 -4.87 4.30
CA PRO A 25 9.86 -5.55 4.76
C PRO A 25 10.73 -4.66 5.65
N GLY A 26 11.41 -5.29 6.60
CA GLY A 26 12.46 -4.66 7.40
C GLY A 26 13.72 -4.42 6.57
N SER A 27 14.36 -3.28 6.76
CA SER A 27 15.69 -3.00 6.23
C SER A 27 16.77 -3.54 7.18
N SER A 28 17.67 -4.39 6.65
CA SER A 28 19.01 -4.62 7.23
C SER A 28 20.08 -3.75 6.56
N ALA A 29 19.69 -2.88 5.63
CA ALA A 29 20.55 -2.03 4.80
C ALA A 29 20.79 -0.65 5.45
N PRO A 30 21.83 0.12 5.04
CA PRO A 30 22.17 1.41 5.63
C PRO A 30 21.06 2.49 5.48
N HIS A 31 20.11 2.31 4.57
CA HIS A 31 18.91 3.14 4.45
C HIS A 31 17.77 2.51 5.25
N ARG A 32 17.37 3.14 6.34
CA ARG A 32 16.24 2.68 7.17
C ARG A 32 14.93 3.11 6.52
N HIS A 33 14.30 2.19 5.80
CA HIS A 33 12.90 2.33 5.40
C HIS A 33 12.03 2.36 6.65
N VAL A 34 11.21 3.39 6.78
CA VAL A 34 10.26 3.52 7.89
C VAL A 34 8.87 3.49 7.28
N ALA A 35 8.03 2.61 7.80
CA ALA A 35 6.61 2.64 7.49
C ALA A 35 5.96 3.80 8.25
N ILE A 36 5.27 4.69 7.54
CA ILE A 36 4.66 5.89 8.10
C ILE A 36 3.16 5.88 7.79
N LEU A 37 2.34 6.17 8.80
CA LEU A 37 0.95 6.54 8.65
C LEU A 37 0.83 8.06 8.69
N GLU A 38 0.21 8.65 7.67
CA GLU A 38 -0.03 10.09 7.59
C GLU A 38 -1.51 10.40 7.46
N PHE A 39 -1.92 11.53 8.04
CA PHE A 39 -3.27 12.06 7.92
C PHE A 39 -3.30 13.58 8.16
N ASP A 40 -4.32 14.24 7.61
CA ASP A 40 -4.58 15.66 7.88
C ASP A 40 -5.08 15.84 9.32
N VAL A 41 -4.49 16.77 10.09
CA VAL A 41 -4.84 16.98 11.51
C VAL A 41 -6.29 17.42 11.73
N ALA A 42 -7.02 17.85 10.70
CA ALA A 42 -8.47 18.07 10.81
C ALA A 42 -9.24 16.80 11.20
N HIS A 43 -8.68 15.60 10.96
CA HIS A 43 -9.23 14.34 11.45
C HIS A 43 -9.15 14.21 12.99
N LEU A 44 -8.44 15.08 13.71
CA LEU A 44 -8.39 15.06 15.17
C LEU A 44 -9.57 15.80 15.83
N SER A 45 -10.42 16.45 15.03
CA SER A 45 -11.55 17.24 15.51
C SER A 45 -12.86 16.73 14.91
N GLN A 46 -13.85 16.49 15.77
CA GLN A 46 -15.18 16.09 15.34
C GLN A 46 -15.88 17.23 14.58
N GLY A 47 -16.51 16.92 13.45
CA GLY A 47 -17.31 17.87 12.68
C GLY A 47 -16.52 18.79 11.73
N SER A 48 -15.24 18.50 11.50
CA SER A 48 -14.43 19.21 10.51
C SER A 48 -15.05 19.16 9.11
N THR A 49 -15.25 20.33 8.50
CA THR A 49 -15.83 20.47 7.14
C THR A 49 -14.79 20.72 6.06
N GLY A 50 -13.50 20.71 6.40
CA GLY A 50 -12.41 20.95 5.48
C GLY A 50 -11.07 20.46 6.03
N ARG A 51 -10.05 20.47 5.15
CA ARG A 51 -8.67 20.09 5.47
C ARG A 51 -7.97 21.21 6.25
N ALA A 52 -7.18 20.85 7.26
CA ALA A 52 -6.28 21.79 7.94
C ALA A 52 -4.99 22.03 7.14
N ARG A 53 -4.64 21.13 6.20
CA ARG A 53 -3.40 21.15 5.40
C ARG A 53 -2.13 21.07 6.26
N VAL A 54 -2.28 20.56 7.48
CA VAL A 54 -1.18 20.19 8.37
C VAL A 54 -1.24 18.68 8.50
N THR A 55 -0.13 18.01 8.24
CA THR A 55 -0.04 16.55 8.24
C THR A 55 0.53 16.06 9.56
N ALA A 56 -0.15 15.14 10.22
CA ALA A 56 0.43 14.32 11.28
C ALA A 56 1.05 13.07 10.67
N GLN A 57 2.22 12.66 11.19
CA GLN A 57 2.94 11.47 10.76
C GLN A 57 3.25 10.58 11.96
N TYR A 58 2.98 9.28 11.82
CA TYR A 58 3.24 8.28 12.85
C TYR A 58 4.07 7.15 12.26
N SER A 59 5.19 6.82 12.91
CA SER A 59 5.98 5.64 12.55
C SER A 59 5.24 4.37 12.95
N LEU A 60 5.09 3.45 11.99
CA LEU A 60 4.54 2.11 12.17
C LEU A 60 5.63 1.05 12.40
N ARG A 61 6.86 1.47 12.68
CA ARG A 61 7.98 0.56 12.88
C ARG A 61 7.69 -0.42 14.02
N ASP A 62 7.88 -1.70 13.73
CA ASP A 62 7.64 -2.86 14.59
C ASP A 62 6.17 -3.01 15.03
N LEU A 63 5.24 -2.39 14.28
CA LEU A 63 3.81 -2.41 14.56
C LEU A 63 3.00 -3.14 13.48
N MET A 64 1.90 -3.73 13.94
CA MET A 64 0.80 -4.20 13.12
C MET A 64 -0.41 -3.29 13.35
N VAL A 65 -1.06 -2.85 12.29
CA VAL A 65 -2.30 -2.06 12.36
C VAL A 65 -3.40 -2.83 11.64
N THR A 66 -4.53 -3.03 12.30
CA THR A 66 -5.70 -3.68 11.70
C THR A 66 -6.80 -2.67 11.49
N PHE A 67 -7.27 -2.56 10.25
CA PHE A 67 -8.40 -1.71 9.89
C PHE A 67 -9.72 -2.47 10.06
N PRO A 68 -10.79 -1.79 10.52
CA PRO A 68 -12.05 -2.44 10.86
C PRO A 68 -12.75 -3.03 9.63
N LYS A 69 -13.66 -3.96 9.90
CA LYS A 69 -14.65 -4.43 8.93
C LYS A 69 -15.69 -3.35 8.65
N SER A 70 -16.24 -3.35 7.43
CA SER A 70 -17.48 -2.62 7.14
C SER A 70 -18.59 -3.08 8.08
N THR A 71 -19.33 -2.13 8.64
CA THR A 71 -20.41 -2.37 9.61
C THR A 71 -21.80 -2.05 9.05
N ASP A 72 -21.89 -1.61 7.78
CA ASP A 72 -23.16 -1.35 7.09
C ASP A 72 -23.86 -2.61 6.55
N GLY A 73 -23.33 -3.80 6.86
CA GLY A 73 -23.84 -5.09 6.39
C GLY A 73 -23.35 -5.47 4.99
N SER A 74 -22.59 -4.62 4.30
CA SER A 74 -21.90 -5.01 3.08
C SER A 74 -20.72 -5.92 3.41
N SER A 75 -20.82 -7.21 3.07
CA SER A 75 -19.65 -8.09 3.06
C SER A 75 -18.79 -7.70 1.87
N VAL A 76 -17.89 -6.73 2.07
CA VAL A 76 -16.90 -6.37 1.05
C VAL A 76 -15.67 -7.24 1.28
N THR A 77 -15.67 -8.42 0.68
CA THR A 77 -14.47 -9.26 0.60
C THR A 77 -13.31 -8.43 0.05
N PRO A 78 -12.14 -8.43 0.72
CA PRO A 78 -10.95 -7.77 0.22
C PRO A 78 -10.60 -8.20 -1.22
N THR A 79 -10.76 -7.27 -2.16
CA THR A 79 -10.40 -7.50 -3.57
C THR A 79 -9.34 -6.52 -4.06
N LEU A 80 -8.34 -7.03 -4.77
CA LEU A 80 -7.32 -6.23 -5.46
C LEU A 80 -7.63 -6.07 -6.94
N CYS A 81 -7.16 -4.96 -7.51
CA CYS A 81 -7.15 -4.77 -8.94
C CYS A 81 -6.14 -5.73 -9.61
N GLN A 82 -6.51 -6.27 -10.78
CA GLN A 82 -5.63 -7.11 -11.60
C GLN A 82 -4.39 -6.36 -12.14
N GLN A 83 -4.40 -5.03 -12.04
CA GLN A 83 -3.32 -4.14 -12.47
C GLN A 83 -2.11 -4.15 -11.50
N ILE A 84 -2.27 -4.70 -10.29
CA ILE A 84 -1.16 -4.88 -9.34
C ILE A 84 -0.41 -6.16 -9.73
N GLY A 85 0.88 -6.05 -10.06
CA GLY A 85 1.70 -7.16 -10.55
C GLY A 85 1.83 -8.28 -9.52
N ASN A 86 1.61 -9.54 -9.95
CA ASN A 86 1.65 -10.70 -9.07
C ASN A 86 3.06 -11.32 -9.03
N LEU A 87 3.81 -11.02 -7.97
CA LEU A 87 5.16 -11.50 -7.73
C LEU A 87 5.24 -13.02 -7.49
N ARG A 88 4.14 -13.69 -7.10
CA ARG A 88 4.10 -15.17 -7.02
C ARG A 88 4.31 -15.81 -8.40
N ALA A 89 3.85 -15.18 -9.47
CA ALA A 89 4.09 -15.69 -10.83
C ALA A 89 5.58 -15.69 -11.20
N VAL A 90 6.36 -14.85 -10.51
CA VAL A 90 7.81 -14.68 -10.72
C VAL A 90 8.61 -15.61 -9.81
N THR A 91 8.26 -15.65 -8.51
CA THR A 91 9.00 -16.42 -7.50
C THR A 91 8.64 -17.91 -7.49
N GLY A 92 7.47 -18.28 -8.04
CA GLY A 92 6.89 -19.61 -7.92
C GLY A 92 6.40 -19.96 -6.51
N ASN A 93 6.66 -19.09 -5.52
CA ASN A 93 6.43 -19.34 -4.10
C ASN A 93 5.48 -18.30 -3.49
N GLY A 94 4.78 -18.71 -2.43
CA GLY A 94 3.95 -17.81 -1.63
C GLY A 94 4.77 -17.00 -0.62
N VAL A 95 4.11 -16.03 0.02
CA VAL A 95 4.63 -15.41 1.24
C VAL A 95 4.77 -16.48 2.33
N LYS A 96 5.86 -16.42 3.10
CA LYS A 96 6.08 -17.27 4.28
C LYS A 96 4.86 -17.21 5.21
N PRO A 97 4.16 -18.32 5.51
CA PRO A 97 2.93 -18.31 6.31
C PRO A 97 3.09 -17.62 7.68
N GLY A 98 4.26 -17.76 8.31
CA GLY A 98 4.55 -17.11 9.59
C GLY A 98 4.38 -15.59 9.56
N LEU A 99 4.67 -14.93 8.43
CA LEU A 99 4.64 -13.46 8.31
C LEU A 99 3.23 -12.86 8.34
N LEU A 100 2.22 -13.69 8.15
CA LEU A 100 0.81 -13.31 8.22
C LEU A 100 0.26 -13.41 9.66
N GLN A 101 1.04 -13.98 10.59
CA GLN A 101 0.68 -14.15 12.00
C GLN A 101 1.55 -13.26 12.91
N ALA A 102 2.48 -13.82 13.68
CA ALA A 102 3.51 -13.06 14.42
C ALA A 102 4.75 -12.86 13.55
N ASN A 103 5.60 -11.87 13.81
CA ASN A 103 6.85 -11.64 13.04
C ASN A 103 8.10 -11.99 13.89
N PRO A 104 8.25 -13.24 14.34
CA PRO A 104 9.27 -13.61 15.35
C PRO A 104 10.70 -13.48 14.84
N SER A 105 10.94 -13.52 13.54
CA SER A 105 12.27 -13.42 12.93
C SER A 105 12.64 -11.99 12.48
N GLY A 106 11.75 -11.01 12.67
CA GLY A 106 11.96 -9.61 12.29
C GLY A 106 12.01 -9.23 10.79
N PRO A 107 11.63 -10.06 9.79
CA PRO A 107 11.72 -9.64 8.38
C PRO A 107 10.70 -8.58 7.97
N LEU A 108 9.66 -8.30 8.77
CA LEU A 108 8.74 -7.17 8.54
C LEU A 108 9.10 -5.98 9.43
N ALA A 109 9.11 -4.77 8.85
CA ALA A 109 9.13 -3.51 9.60
C ALA A 109 7.73 -3.13 10.08
N SER A 110 6.69 -3.42 9.30
CA SER A 110 5.30 -3.19 9.72
C SER A 110 4.33 -4.04 8.91
N ARG A 111 3.12 -4.22 9.43
CA ARG A 111 2.03 -4.87 8.72
C ARG A 111 0.74 -4.10 8.86
N VAL A 112 0.06 -3.87 7.74
CA VAL A 112 -1.32 -3.39 7.76
C VAL A 112 -2.26 -4.52 7.34
N THR A 113 -3.34 -4.73 8.09
CA THR A 113 -4.34 -5.77 7.80
C THR A 113 -5.67 -5.13 7.50
N MET A 114 -6.20 -5.42 6.31
CA MET A 114 -7.49 -4.97 5.82
C MET A 114 -8.49 -6.12 5.94
N GLN A 115 -9.47 -5.96 6.82
CA GLN A 115 -10.49 -6.99 7.06
C GLN A 115 -11.68 -6.91 6.09
N SER A 116 -11.80 -5.81 5.35
CA SER A 116 -12.83 -5.60 4.36
C SER A 116 -12.42 -4.48 3.38
N GLY A 117 -13.23 -4.27 2.36
CA GLY A 117 -13.06 -3.18 1.42
C GLY A 117 -12.50 -3.66 0.09
N LYS A 118 -12.19 -2.72 -0.78
CA LYS A 118 -11.69 -3.02 -2.13
C LYS A 118 -10.68 -1.99 -2.58
N ASN A 119 -9.72 -2.43 -3.38
CA ASN A 119 -8.89 -1.51 -4.14
C ASN A 119 -9.76 -0.88 -5.25
N THR A 120 -9.99 0.43 -5.17
CA THR A 120 -10.92 1.15 -6.05
C THR A 120 -10.20 1.89 -7.17
N LEU A 121 -9.00 2.40 -6.88
CA LEU A 121 -8.19 3.13 -7.83
C LEU A 121 -6.72 2.74 -7.66
N VAL A 122 -5.95 2.85 -8.75
CA VAL A 122 -4.50 2.73 -8.71
C VAL A 122 -3.86 3.88 -9.47
N GLN A 123 -2.80 4.45 -8.91
CA GLN A 123 -1.94 5.35 -9.67
C GLN A 123 -0.93 4.48 -10.39
N VAL A 124 -0.95 4.61 -11.69
CA VAL A 124 -0.14 3.83 -12.61
C VAL A 124 1.14 4.61 -12.83
N GLY A 125 2.30 3.94 -12.75
CA GLY A 125 3.56 4.59 -13.08
C GLY A 125 3.65 4.94 -14.57
N ASP A 126 4.51 5.91 -14.88
CA ASP A 126 4.82 6.26 -16.27
C ASP A 126 5.67 5.18 -16.97
N ALA A 127 6.35 4.36 -16.18
CA ALA A 127 7.21 3.27 -16.63
C ALA A 127 6.48 1.93 -16.88
N CYS A 128 6.91 1.24 -17.93
CA CYS A 128 6.53 -0.12 -18.30
C CYS A 128 7.60 -1.12 -17.87
N TRP A 129 7.16 -2.24 -17.29
CA TRP A 129 8.02 -3.29 -16.78
C TRP A 129 7.78 -4.61 -17.51
N ASN A 130 8.86 -5.30 -17.89
CA ASN A 130 8.81 -6.72 -18.19
C ASN A 130 8.84 -7.47 -16.86
N VAL A 131 7.83 -8.29 -16.60
CA VAL A 131 7.75 -9.11 -15.39
C VAL A 131 8.04 -10.56 -15.78
N PRO A 132 9.21 -11.10 -15.41
CA PRO A 132 9.56 -12.48 -15.72
C PRO A 132 8.51 -13.47 -15.22
N GLY A 133 8.19 -14.49 -16.02
CA GLY A 133 7.11 -15.45 -15.70
C GLY A 133 5.71 -14.99 -16.12
N LEU A 134 5.53 -13.76 -16.58
CA LEU A 134 4.35 -13.33 -17.35
C LEU A 134 4.63 -13.39 -18.86
N PRO A 135 3.60 -13.40 -19.73
CA PRO A 135 3.78 -13.26 -21.18
C PRO A 135 4.66 -12.04 -21.51
N PRO A 136 5.49 -12.10 -22.57
CA PRO A 136 6.55 -11.13 -22.90
C PRO A 136 5.98 -9.80 -23.43
N GLN A 137 5.19 -9.14 -22.62
CA GLN A 137 4.52 -7.87 -22.91
C GLN A 137 4.80 -6.93 -21.74
N PRO A 138 5.42 -5.75 -21.98
CA PRO A 138 5.60 -4.75 -20.95
C PRO A 138 4.26 -4.34 -20.34
N ARG A 139 4.24 -4.13 -19.01
CA ARG A 139 3.03 -3.76 -18.27
C ARG A 139 3.32 -2.57 -17.38
N ARG A 140 2.34 -1.68 -17.22
CA ARG A 140 2.44 -0.68 -16.16
C ARG A 140 2.23 -1.34 -14.81
N LEU A 141 3.01 -0.90 -13.84
CA LEU A 141 2.88 -1.34 -12.46
C LEU A 141 2.30 -0.21 -11.61
N ALA A 142 1.43 -0.57 -10.67
CA ALA A 142 0.83 0.38 -9.75
C ALA A 142 1.87 0.85 -8.72
N HIS A 143 1.93 2.15 -8.43
CA HIS A 143 2.82 2.70 -7.38
C HIS A 143 2.05 3.35 -6.22
N ARG A 144 0.76 3.64 -6.44
CA ARG A 144 -0.20 3.90 -5.37
C ARG A 144 -1.45 3.07 -5.56
N ALA A 145 -2.03 2.62 -4.46
CA ALA A 145 -3.29 1.90 -4.43
C ALA A 145 -4.22 2.55 -3.40
N LEU A 146 -5.41 2.96 -3.85
CA LEU A 146 -6.48 3.42 -2.98
C LEU A 146 -7.32 2.22 -2.54
N TRP A 147 -7.39 1.98 -1.24
CA TRP A 147 -8.28 1.01 -0.64
C TRP A 147 -9.45 1.71 0.04
N SER A 148 -10.67 1.37 -0.34
CA SER A 148 -11.90 1.92 0.24
C SER A 148 -12.60 0.90 1.13
N ILE A 149 -12.94 1.31 2.36
CA ILE A 149 -13.80 0.58 3.28
C ILE A 149 -15.09 1.40 3.48
N PRO A 150 -16.22 1.02 2.86
CA PRO A 150 -17.48 1.70 3.07
C PRO A 150 -18.09 1.36 4.43
N GLY A 151 -18.98 2.23 4.92
CA GLY A 151 -19.91 1.87 5.99
C GLY A 151 -19.28 1.61 7.35
N VAL A 152 -18.24 2.37 7.73
CA VAL A 152 -17.71 2.35 9.10
C VAL A 152 -18.60 3.26 9.96
N VAL A 153 -19.26 2.70 10.98
CA VAL A 153 -20.38 3.35 11.71
C VAL A 153 -19.97 4.11 12.98
N ASP A 154 -18.77 3.85 13.53
CA ASP A 154 -18.43 4.26 14.92
C ASP A 154 -18.11 5.76 15.14
N GLY A 155 -18.45 6.65 14.21
CA GLY A 155 -18.27 8.10 14.32
C GLY A 155 -16.79 8.58 14.34
N ALA A 156 -15.87 7.70 14.74
CA ALA A 156 -14.43 7.85 14.66
C ALA A 156 -13.79 6.49 14.33
N LEU A 157 -12.64 6.54 13.65
CA LEU A 157 -11.78 5.40 13.43
C LEU A 157 -10.77 5.31 14.59
N ASN A 158 -10.85 4.22 15.34
CA ASN A 158 -9.89 3.90 16.38
C ASN A 158 -8.86 2.92 15.82
N LEU A 159 -7.63 3.38 15.64
CA LEU A 159 -6.53 2.52 15.23
C LEU A 159 -5.84 1.97 16.47
N ALA A 160 -5.84 0.63 16.63
CA ALA A 160 -5.15 -0.06 17.70
C ALA A 160 -3.91 -0.76 17.12
N PRO A 161 -2.69 -0.20 17.29
CA PRO A 161 -1.49 -0.89 16.90
C PRO A 161 -1.22 -2.03 17.88
N THR A 162 -0.68 -3.13 17.38
CA THR A 162 -0.15 -4.22 18.20
C THR A 162 1.30 -4.47 17.82
N ARG A 163 2.17 -4.84 18.77
CA ARG A 163 3.51 -5.29 18.40
C ARG A 163 3.46 -6.65 17.73
N PHE A 164 4.47 -6.92 16.93
CA PHE A 164 4.65 -8.19 16.24
C PHE A 164 4.82 -9.41 17.15
N ASP A 165 5.25 -9.21 18.40
CA ASP A 165 5.38 -10.24 19.44
C ASP A 165 4.07 -10.51 20.18
N GLY A 166 2.95 -9.89 19.75
CA GLY A 166 1.64 -10.03 20.37
C GLY A 166 1.50 -9.28 21.69
N THR A 167 2.54 -8.58 22.15
CA THR A 167 2.44 -7.72 23.32
C THR A 167 1.70 -6.43 22.97
N THR A 168 0.88 -5.95 23.91
CA THR A 168 0.25 -4.63 23.80
C THR A 168 1.35 -3.57 23.74
N PRO A 169 1.39 -2.69 22.72
CA PRO A 169 2.35 -1.60 22.70
C PRO A 169 1.98 -0.56 23.77
N ALA A 170 2.98 0.01 24.42
CA ALA A 170 2.88 1.35 25.00
C ALA A 170 3.94 2.26 24.35
N PRO A 171 3.68 3.56 24.02
CA PRO A 171 2.47 4.37 24.19
C PRO A 171 1.97 5.01 22.87
N ILE A 172 2.13 4.38 21.70
CA ILE A 172 1.54 4.95 20.46
C ILE A 172 0.05 4.60 20.47
N SER A 173 -0.73 5.38 21.22
CA SER A 173 -2.17 5.46 21.01
C SER A 173 -2.39 6.43 19.85
N PHE A 174 -3.02 5.94 18.78
CA PHE A 174 -3.58 6.89 17.83
C PHE A 174 -4.74 7.61 18.52
N PRO A 175 -4.85 8.94 18.38
CA PRO A 175 -6.09 9.60 18.72
C PRO A 175 -7.21 9.03 17.84
N PRO A 176 -8.47 9.00 18.30
CA PRO A 176 -9.61 8.72 17.45
C PRO A 176 -9.60 9.67 16.26
N LEU A 177 -9.73 9.14 15.04
CA LEU A 177 -9.77 9.92 13.82
C LEU A 177 -11.22 10.12 13.38
N PHE A 178 -11.67 11.36 13.26
CA PHE A 178 -13.02 11.71 12.85
C PHE A 178 -13.09 11.95 11.33
N PRO A 179 -14.23 11.65 10.69
CA PRO A 179 -14.41 11.95 9.27
C PRO A 179 -14.36 13.45 9.01
N ILE A 180 -13.86 13.81 7.82
CA ILE A 180 -14.01 15.15 7.24
C ILE A 180 -14.96 15.02 6.05
N LEU A 181 -15.84 16.00 5.89
CA LEU A 181 -16.70 16.10 4.73
C LEU A 181 -15.87 16.55 3.51
N LEU A 182 -15.53 15.62 2.61
CA LEU A 182 -14.67 15.88 1.45
C LEU A 182 -15.33 15.48 0.13
N PRO A 183 -15.08 16.20 -0.98
CA PRO A 183 -15.46 15.74 -2.32
C PRO A 183 -14.79 14.39 -2.67
N PRO A 184 -15.44 13.54 -3.48
CA PRO A 184 -14.85 12.30 -3.99
C PRO A 184 -13.58 12.57 -4.82
N GLU A 185 -12.56 11.69 -4.72
CA GLU A 185 -11.32 11.85 -5.51
C GLU A 185 -11.52 11.47 -6.98
N ASP A 186 -12.38 10.50 -7.23
CA ASP A 186 -12.75 10.03 -8.56
C ASP A 186 -13.80 10.92 -9.25
N ASN A 187 -14.43 11.81 -8.49
CA ASN A 187 -15.38 12.80 -8.99
C ASN A 187 -15.35 14.06 -8.11
N PRO A 188 -14.46 15.03 -8.40
CA PRO A 188 -14.36 16.28 -7.64
C PRO A 188 -15.65 17.11 -7.62
N ASN A 189 -16.56 16.88 -8.58
CA ASN A 189 -17.86 17.54 -8.69
C ASN A 189 -19.00 16.76 -8.00
N GLY A 190 -18.70 15.60 -7.40
CA GLY A 190 -19.68 14.80 -6.68
C GLY A 190 -20.05 15.39 -5.32
N PRO A 191 -21.15 14.93 -4.70
CA PRO A 191 -21.52 15.38 -3.37
C PRO A 191 -20.42 15.00 -2.36
N PRO A 192 -20.11 15.87 -1.39
CA PRO A 192 -19.16 15.55 -0.33
C PRO A 192 -19.62 14.31 0.46
N SER A 193 -18.64 13.57 0.97
CA SER A 193 -18.88 12.39 1.80
C SER A 193 -18.01 12.43 3.05
N ASP A 194 -18.49 11.84 4.14
CA ASP A 194 -17.75 11.69 5.38
C ASP A 194 -16.64 10.65 5.19
N VAL A 195 -15.41 11.14 5.02
CA VAL A 195 -14.26 10.31 4.67
C VAL A 195 -13.14 10.51 5.69
N ILE A 196 -12.51 9.42 6.10
CA ILE A 196 -11.19 9.45 6.75
C ILE A 196 -10.15 9.08 5.69
N ARG A 197 -9.18 9.96 5.44
CA ARG A 197 -8.08 9.69 4.50
C ARG A 197 -6.79 9.45 5.24
N LEU A 198 -6.18 8.31 4.95
CA LEU A 198 -4.92 7.89 5.51
C LEU A 198 -3.94 7.58 4.39
N PHE A 199 -2.69 7.96 4.57
CA PHE A 199 -1.62 7.59 3.66
C PHE A 199 -0.67 6.65 4.38
N LEU A 200 -0.30 5.56 3.72
CA LEU A 200 0.67 4.59 4.20
C LEU A 200 1.88 4.63 3.28
N HIS A 201 3.03 5.02 3.82
CA HIS A 201 4.29 5.10 3.10
C HIS A 201 5.27 4.06 3.64
N HIS A 202 6.04 3.43 2.75
CA HIS A 202 7.12 2.49 3.15
C HIS A 202 8.53 3.07 2.97
N VAL A 203 8.65 4.31 2.48
CA VAL A 203 9.89 5.09 2.49
C VAL A 203 9.61 6.43 3.16
N PRO A 204 10.62 7.09 3.77
CA PRO A 204 10.47 8.47 4.24
C PRO A 204 9.84 9.36 3.17
N GLY A 205 9.01 10.33 3.59
CA GLY A 205 8.33 11.23 2.66
C GLY A 205 9.29 11.94 1.68
N ASP A 206 10.50 12.26 2.14
CA ASP A 206 11.56 12.90 1.34
C ASP A 206 12.25 11.93 0.35
N ASP A 207 12.14 10.62 0.57
CA ASP A 207 12.60 9.56 -0.33
C ASP A 207 11.48 9.07 -1.27
N LEU A 208 10.23 9.51 -1.04
CA LEU A 208 9.20 9.43 -2.07
C LEU A 208 9.62 10.41 -3.18
N PRO A 209 9.46 10.04 -4.45
CA PRO A 209 9.79 10.95 -5.52
C PRO A 209 9.03 12.27 -5.35
N PRO A 210 9.67 13.43 -5.64
CA PRO A 210 8.94 14.68 -5.75
C PRO A 210 7.82 14.54 -6.79
N ASP A 211 6.69 15.21 -6.56
CA ASP A 211 5.68 15.49 -7.60
C ASP A 211 6.40 16.10 -8.83
N PRO A 212 6.01 15.76 -10.06
CA PRO A 212 6.92 15.46 -11.15
C PRO A 212 7.75 16.65 -11.63
N ALA A 213 9.06 16.46 -11.62
CA ALA A 213 9.85 16.70 -12.82
C ALA A 213 10.11 15.33 -13.44
N THR A 214 9.70 15.14 -14.69
CA THR A 214 9.92 13.95 -15.55
C THR A 214 11.06 13.06 -15.06
N PRO A 215 10.82 11.78 -14.72
CA PRO A 215 11.87 10.91 -14.25
C PRO A 215 12.94 10.78 -15.33
N ASN A 216 14.14 11.29 -15.05
CA ASN A 216 15.28 11.02 -15.90
C ASN A 216 15.54 9.51 -15.86
N ARG A 217 15.42 8.85 -17.02
CA ARG A 217 15.87 7.49 -17.28
C ARG A 217 17.16 7.19 -16.49
N PRO A 218 17.24 6.11 -15.70
CA PRO A 218 18.51 5.62 -15.19
C PRO A 218 19.43 5.34 -16.39
N THR A 219 20.50 6.10 -16.54
CA THR A 219 21.38 6.05 -17.73
C THR A 219 22.24 4.79 -17.79
N THR A 220 22.16 3.90 -16.80
CA THR A 220 22.91 2.65 -16.73
C THR A 220 22.00 1.47 -16.36
N LEU A 221 21.61 0.68 -17.37
CA LEU A 221 21.10 -0.70 -17.21
C LEU A 221 22.32 -1.56 -16.81
N PRO A 222 22.37 -2.13 -15.58
CA PRO A 222 21.42 -3.14 -15.09
C PRO A 222 21.13 -2.93 -13.60
N TYR A 223 20.35 -1.93 -13.22
CA TYR A 223 19.94 -1.81 -11.82
C TYR A 223 18.62 -2.53 -11.62
N THR A 224 18.70 -3.68 -10.93
CA THR A 224 17.66 -4.11 -10.00
C THR A 224 17.18 -2.86 -9.28
N ALA A 225 15.90 -2.49 -9.38
CA ALA A 225 15.38 -1.44 -8.50
C ALA A 225 15.83 -1.83 -7.07
N PRO A 226 16.75 -1.09 -6.43
CA PRO A 226 17.63 -1.63 -5.38
C PRO A 226 16.88 -2.15 -4.15
N HIS A 227 15.59 -1.82 -4.09
CA HIS A 227 14.67 -2.20 -3.04
C HIS A 227 13.85 -3.47 -3.33
N PHE A 228 13.74 -3.93 -4.59
CA PHE A 228 13.03 -5.18 -4.96
C PHE A 228 13.60 -6.42 -4.28
N PRO A 229 14.94 -6.63 -4.22
CA PRO A 229 15.52 -7.79 -3.56
C PRO A 229 15.12 -7.94 -2.09
N MET A 230 14.76 -6.84 -1.40
CA MET A 230 14.32 -6.91 0.00
C MET A 230 13.03 -7.73 0.16
N PHE A 231 12.14 -7.70 -0.84
CA PHE A 231 10.89 -8.44 -0.81
C PHE A 231 11.09 -9.94 -0.97
N TYR A 232 12.18 -10.38 -1.61
CA TYR A 232 12.47 -11.81 -1.76
C TYR A 232 12.71 -12.53 -0.44
N SER A 233 13.16 -11.82 0.60
CA SER A 233 13.27 -12.36 1.95
C SER A 233 11.93 -12.79 2.57
N LEU A 234 10.80 -12.29 2.04
CA LEU A 234 9.45 -12.58 2.51
C LEU A 234 8.84 -13.85 1.90
N PHE A 235 9.49 -14.44 0.88
CA PHE A 235 9.02 -15.63 0.17
C PHE A 235 9.72 -16.89 0.66
N ASP A 236 9.02 -18.03 0.62
CA ASP A 236 9.64 -19.34 0.85
C ASP A 236 10.61 -19.66 -0.28
N SER A 237 11.82 -20.13 0.06
CA SER A 237 12.87 -20.53 -0.88
C SER A 237 13.02 -19.57 -2.07
N PRO A 238 13.56 -18.36 -1.87
CA PRO A 238 13.76 -17.41 -2.96
C PRO A 238 14.80 -18.01 -3.91
N ALA A 239 14.34 -18.72 -4.96
CA ALA A 239 15.20 -19.11 -6.05
C ALA A 239 15.81 -17.85 -6.69
N SER A 240 16.78 -18.01 -7.59
CA SER A 240 17.29 -16.94 -8.46
C SER A 240 16.13 -16.30 -9.23
N THR A 241 15.47 -15.33 -8.58
CA THR A 241 14.19 -14.81 -9.04
C THR A 241 14.51 -13.65 -9.96
N PRO A 242 14.13 -13.73 -11.24
CA PRO A 242 14.39 -12.65 -12.16
C PRO A 242 13.58 -11.42 -11.74
N VAL A 243 14.28 -10.30 -11.56
CA VAL A 243 13.70 -9.01 -11.12
C VAL A 243 12.95 -8.39 -12.30
N PRO A 244 11.80 -7.72 -12.09
CA PRO A 244 11.16 -6.95 -13.16
C PRO A 244 12.14 -5.97 -13.80
N GLU A 245 12.12 -5.90 -15.13
CA GLU A 245 13.02 -5.05 -15.91
C GLU A 245 12.25 -3.88 -16.50
N LEU A 246 12.80 -2.66 -16.39
CA LEU A 246 12.26 -1.48 -17.04
C LEU A 246 12.45 -1.59 -18.57
N VAL A 247 11.38 -1.43 -19.36
CA VAL A 247 11.45 -1.59 -20.84
C VAL A 247 11.14 -0.31 -21.60
N SER A 248 10.18 0.51 -21.17
CA SER A 248 9.72 1.70 -21.90
C SER A 248 9.03 2.70 -20.97
N GLU A 249 8.97 3.98 -21.37
CA GLU A 249 8.28 5.06 -20.65
C GLU A 249 6.95 5.46 -21.31
N THR A 250 6.64 4.99 -22.52
CA THR A 250 5.54 5.61 -23.30
C THR A 250 4.42 4.71 -23.78
N GLU A 251 4.53 3.38 -23.85
CA GLU A 251 3.42 2.55 -24.37
C GLU A 251 3.37 1.16 -23.72
N CYS A 252 2.37 0.95 -22.86
CA CYS A 252 1.92 -0.38 -22.44
C CYS A 252 0.50 -0.31 -21.88
N ASP A 253 -0.30 -1.33 -22.22
CA ASP A 253 -1.67 -1.47 -21.77
C ASP A 253 -1.76 -2.02 -20.34
N LEU A 254 -2.84 -1.64 -19.67
CA LEU A 254 -3.25 -2.24 -18.40
C LEU A 254 -4.48 -3.13 -18.62
N PRO A 255 -4.37 -4.45 -18.45
CA PRO A 255 -5.55 -5.28 -18.33
C PRO A 255 -6.22 -5.04 -16.95
N GLY A 256 -7.49 -4.64 -16.92
CA GLY A 256 -8.29 -4.67 -15.68
C GLY A 256 -9.27 -3.51 -15.47
N ALA A 257 -10.21 -3.72 -14.53
CA ALA A 257 -11.42 -2.90 -14.32
C ALA A 257 -11.26 -1.68 -13.40
N CYS A 258 -10.06 -1.35 -12.92
CA CYS A 258 -9.86 -0.22 -12.01
C CYS A 258 -9.53 1.06 -12.78
N LYS A 259 -10.09 2.18 -12.31
CA LYS A 259 -9.84 3.48 -12.93
C LYS A 259 -8.45 3.99 -12.51
N PRO A 260 -7.68 4.57 -13.44
CA PRO A 260 -6.42 5.22 -13.08
C PRO A 260 -6.72 6.41 -12.18
N ILE A 261 -5.87 6.63 -11.17
CA ILE A 261 -5.90 7.89 -10.43
C ILE A 261 -5.26 8.99 -11.28
N GLN A 262 -5.93 10.12 -11.44
CA GLN A 262 -5.33 11.32 -12.03
C GLN A 262 -4.50 12.06 -10.97
N PHE A 263 -3.41 11.45 -10.54
CA PHE A 263 -2.33 12.13 -9.83
C PHE A 263 -1.15 12.28 -10.80
N ALA A 264 -0.44 13.39 -10.72
CA ALA A 264 0.67 13.67 -11.61
C ALA A 264 1.89 12.83 -11.19
N GLY A 265 2.39 11.96 -12.07
CA GLY A 265 3.74 11.36 -12.04
C GLY A 265 4.25 10.66 -10.76
N GLY A 266 5.45 10.08 -10.88
CA GLY A 266 6.22 9.54 -9.75
C GLY A 266 7.29 8.51 -10.19
N SER A 267 8.47 8.54 -9.54
CA SER A 267 9.51 7.50 -9.71
C SER A 267 8.99 6.10 -9.32
N PRO A 268 9.51 5.03 -9.95
CA PRO A 268 8.82 3.76 -9.97
C PRO A 268 9.18 2.90 -8.75
N PHE A 269 8.44 3.09 -7.66
CA PHE A 269 8.34 2.09 -6.61
C PHE A 269 6.99 1.40 -6.73
N THR A 270 7.00 0.13 -7.14
CA THR A 270 5.79 -0.61 -7.48
C THR A 270 5.18 -1.26 -6.24
N CYS A 271 3.89 -1.06 -6.01
CA CYS A 271 3.09 -1.95 -5.19
C CYS A 271 2.85 -3.28 -5.93
N MET A 272 3.11 -4.39 -5.23
CA MET A 272 3.10 -5.74 -5.76
C MET A 272 2.06 -6.60 -5.03
N LEU A 273 1.65 -7.70 -5.64
CA LEU A 273 0.82 -8.74 -5.06
C LEU A 273 1.68 -10.00 -4.88
N ALA A 274 1.56 -10.68 -3.74
CA ALA A 274 2.03 -12.04 -3.53
C ALA A 274 0.87 -12.92 -3.10
N GLY A 275 0.84 -14.18 -3.51
CA GLY A 275 -0.13 -15.14 -2.98
C GLY A 275 0.32 -15.73 -1.65
N THR A 276 -0.64 -16.26 -0.89
CA THR A 276 -0.39 -17.25 0.17
C THR A 276 -0.04 -18.62 -0.43
N GLN A 277 0.66 -19.45 0.34
CA GLN A 277 0.78 -20.87 0.00
C GLN A 277 -0.61 -21.52 -0.02
N PRO A 278 -0.86 -22.50 -0.92
CA PRO A 278 -2.09 -23.28 -0.89
C PRO A 278 -2.20 -24.12 0.39
#